data_AF-A0A6N9P3D3-F1
#
_entry.id   AF-A0A6N9P3D3-F1
#
_cell.length_a   1.000
_cell.length_b   1.000
_cell.length_c   1.000
_cell.angle_alpha   90.00
_cell.angle_beta   90.00
_cell.angle_gamma   90.00
#
_symmetry.space_group_name_H-M   'P 1'
#
loop_
_entity.id
_entity.type
_entity.pdbx_description
1 polymer ?
#
loop_
_entity_poly.entity_id
_entity_poly.type
_entity_poly.pdbx_seq_one_letter_code
_entity_poly.pdbx_strand_id
1 'polypeptide(L)'
;MTSRTARVTRDGAESYVDIYTGETIYRNARSYPLDGGLTITAESYEKYLGMRADGTEYGYHVEYPQLSGLEDEGVQATINDALRSFFVSGPAGAKDRSLEATFGFSVEGQVLVVWASGVSGLDDAATAWCESIGLDLTTGARYTAYESLFNSSAPSVLAGLLPEGPPYYESPRMDAGGVTFFCSYPAEKGAEPYTESVRLTYEELAQAIDFDSACYRALSGFQGVVFEDVPFGHWAFAATAEVAHRGWMQGSDGKFRPGSLLTGAEAVATAARALSLPAGVMPQLPAGAWYAADAGAAWEAGLLEGFEEPWLHLREPLGRAGAMQLLANALLRRGAQLPGDSECAALLAAFSDGASVPEARRTAAALCVREGLVQGSGGALRPHDAFTRAEFAQVLMNFAGWAG
;
A
#
# COMPACT_ATOMS: atom_id res chain seq x y z
N MET A 1 37.13 -0.83 -33.13
CA MET A 1 37.49 -1.22 -31.75
C MET A 1 39.00 -1.19 -31.66
N THR A 2 39.55 -0.35 -30.79
CA THR A 2 40.96 0.05 -30.73
C THR A 2 41.86 -1.12 -30.29
N SER A 3 42.98 -1.28 -30.99
CA SER A 3 43.97 -2.38 -30.89
C SER A 3 44.77 -2.47 -29.58
N ARG A 4 44.23 -1.96 -28.47
CA ARG A 4 44.92 -1.81 -27.17
C ARG A 4 44.16 -2.42 -25.99
N THR A 5 42.94 -2.89 -26.18
CA THR A 5 42.09 -3.39 -25.08
C THR A 5 41.98 -4.91 -25.13
N ALA A 6 42.26 -5.60 -24.02
CA ALA A 6 41.97 -7.03 -23.86
C ALA A 6 41.02 -7.25 -22.68
N ARG A 7 40.09 -8.21 -22.85
CA ARG A 7 39.27 -8.73 -21.75
C ARG A 7 40.09 -9.74 -20.96
N VAL A 8 40.18 -9.55 -19.64
CA VAL A 8 40.90 -10.43 -18.72
C VAL A 8 40.05 -10.68 -17.48
N THR A 9 40.15 -11.88 -16.93
CA THR A 9 39.52 -12.24 -15.66
C THR A 9 40.58 -12.14 -14.57
N ARG A 10 40.44 -11.21 -13.63
CA ARG A 10 41.31 -11.06 -12.45
C ARG A 10 40.46 -11.25 -11.20
N ASP A 11 40.89 -12.13 -10.31
CA ASP A 11 40.19 -12.40 -9.03
C ASP A 11 38.69 -12.74 -9.22
N GLY A 12 38.36 -13.45 -10.31
CA GLY A 12 36.98 -13.84 -10.63
C GLY A 12 36.13 -12.76 -11.32
N ALA A 13 36.65 -11.54 -11.53
CA ALA A 13 35.91 -10.45 -12.19
C ALA A 13 36.46 -10.14 -13.59
N GLU A 14 35.55 -10.00 -14.57
CA GLU A 14 35.91 -9.52 -15.91
C GLU A 14 36.33 -8.05 -15.87
N SER A 15 37.50 -7.78 -16.43
CA SER A 15 38.08 -6.44 -16.57
C SER A 15 38.63 -6.25 -17.98
N TYR A 16 38.51 -5.06 -18.53
CA TYR A 16 39.17 -4.67 -19.76
C TYR A 16 40.44 -3.92 -19.40
N VAL A 17 41.58 -4.40 -19.85
CA VAL A 17 42.89 -3.85 -19.54
C VAL A 17 43.58 -3.33 -20.80
N ASP A 18 44.44 -2.32 -20.62
CA ASP A 18 45.36 -1.91 -21.66
C ASP A 18 46.48 -2.97 -21.71
N ILE A 19 46.69 -3.57 -22.88
CA ILE A 19 47.62 -4.70 -23.04
C ILE A 19 49.10 -4.32 -22.85
N TYR A 20 49.46 -3.04 -22.89
CA TYR A 20 50.84 -2.58 -22.74
C TYR A 20 51.14 -2.07 -21.33
N THR A 21 50.18 -1.42 -20.68
CA THR A 21 50.37 -0.89 -19.32
C THR A 21 49.89 -1.85 -18.23
N GLY A 22 49.02 -2.80 -18.57
CA GLY A 22 48.37 -3.70 -17.62
C GLY A 22 47.32 -3.01 -16.73
N GLU A 23 47.09 -1.71 -16.97
CA GLU A 23 46.15 -0.87 -16.26
C GLU A 23 44.71 -1.26 -16.60
N THR A 24 43.84 -1.25 -15.58
CA THR A 24 42.42 -1.56 -15.77
C THR A 24 41.74 -0.35 -16.39
N ILE A 25 41.30 -0.49 -17.64
CA ILE A 25 40.55 0.56 -18.36
C ILE A 25 39.09 0.58 -17.89
N TYR A 26 38.54 -0.59 -17.60
CA TYR A 26 37.14 -0.77 -17.17
C TYR A 26 36.97 -2.09 -16.40
N ARG A 27 36.22 -2.08 -15.30
CA ARG A 27 35.83 -3.28 -14.53
C ARG A 27 34.31 -3.39 -14.57
N ASN A 28 33.77 -4.51 -15.02
CA ASN A 28 32.33 -4.72 -15.12
C ASN A 28 31.73 -5.16 -13.77
N ALA A 29 32.06 -4.44 -12.69
CA ALA A 29 31.37 -4.63 -11.41
C ALA A 29 30.14 -3.73 -11.45
N ARG A 30 29.00 -4.30 -11.88
CA ARG A 30 27.72 -3.58 -11.80
C ARG A 30 27.38 -3.41 -10.32
N SER A 31 27.52 -2.18 -9.83
CA SER A 31 27.21 -1.77 -8.48
C SER A 31 26.13 -0.71 -8.53
N TYR A 32 25.06 -0.92 -7.79
CA TYR A 32 23.86 -0.10 -7.79
C TYR A 32 23.64 0.44 -6.38
N PRO A 33 24.00 1.70 -6.12
CA PRO A 33 23.69 2.33 -4.84
C PRO A 33 22.18 2.51 -4.72
N LEU A 34 21.67 2.28 -3.51
CA LEU A 34 20.28 2.44 -3.12
C LEU A 34 20.18 3.43 -1.96
N ASP A 35 18.97 3.90 -1.69
CA ASP A 35 18.70 4.75 -0.53
C ASP A 35 19.08 4.03 0.79
N GLY A 36 19.40 4.81 1.82
CA GLY A 36 19.78 4.27 3.13
C GLY A 36 21.18 3.65 3.20
N GLY A 37 22.04 3.90 2.20
CA GLY A 37 23.41 3.35 2.18
C GLY A 37 23.50 1.89 1.71
N LEU A 38 22.38 1.35 1.22
CA LEU A 38 22.33 0.02 0.63
C LEU A 38 23.02 -0.02 -0.73
N THR A 39 23.53 -1.18 -1.11
CA THR A 39 24.15 -1.40 -2.42
C THR A 39 23.87 -2.81 -2.90
N ILE A 40 23.44 -2.93 -4.17
CA ILE A 40 23.36 -4.19 -4.88
C ILE A 40 24.59 -4.35 -5.78
N THR A 41 25.28 -5.48 -5.69
CA THR A 41 26.31 -5.89 -6.65
C THR A 41 25.84 -7.11 -7.43
N ALA A 42 26.34 -7.28 -8.66
CA ALA A 42 26.11 -8.50 -9.42
C ALA A 42 27.13 -9.58 -9.04
N GLU A 43 26.64 -10.78 -8.72
CA GLU A 43 27.40 -12.01 -8.58
C GLU A 43 27.10 -12.95 -9.74
N SER A 44 28.02 -13.86 -10.06
CA SER A 44 27.86 -14.83 -11.14
C SER A 44 27.90 -16.26 -10.63
N TYR A 45 27.06 -17.12 -11.19
CA TYR A 45 27.06 -18.55 -10.96
C TYR A 45 27.12 -19.31 -12.28
N GLU A 46 28.07 -20.23 -12.39
CA GLU A 46 28.24 -21.08 -13.54
C GLU A 46 28.20 -22.57 -13.17
N LYS A 47 27.53 -23.38 -13.99
CA LYS A 47 27.51 -24.85 -13.88
C LYS A 47 27.60 -25.47 -15.27
N TYR A 48 28.68 -26.16 -15.55
CA TYR A 48 28.81 -26.95 -16.77
C TYR A 48 27.82 -28.13 -16.78
N LEU A 49 27.12 -28.34 -17.90
CA LEU A 49 26.21 -29.47 -18.09
C LEU A 49 26.66 -30.42 -19.21
N GLY A 50 27.36 -29.92 -20.23
CA GLY A 50 27.81 -30.74 -21.34
C GLY A 50 28.30 -29.95 -22.54
N MET A 51 28.45 -30.65 -23.66
CA MET A 51 28.92 -30.08 -24.93
C MET A 51 28.01 -30.54 -26.06
N ARG A 52 27.68 -29.62 -26.97
CA ARG A 52 26.90 -29.87 -28.18
C ARG A 52 27.75 -30.62 -29.23
N ALA A 53 27.09 -31.17 -30.24
CA ALA A 53 27.74 -31.89 -31.35
C ALA A 53 28.69 -31.02 -32.18
N ASP A 54 28.48 -29.70 -32.19
CA ASP A 54 29.35 -28.71 -32.83
C ASP A 54 30.55 -28.28 -31.96
N GLY A 55 30.67 -28.81 -30.74
CA GLY A 55 31.72 -28.48 -29.78
C GLY A 55 31.40 -27.34 -28.82
N THR A 56 30.20 -26.73 -28.89
CA THR A 56 29.80 -25.64 -27.99
C THR A 56 29.41 -26.17 -26.62
N GLU A 57 29.99 -25.63 -25.54
CA GLU A 57 29.59 -25.96 -24.17
C GLU A 57 28.18 -25.42 -23.86
N TYR A 58 27.43 -26.14 -23.03
CA TYR A 58 26.17 -25.63 -22.48
C TYR A 58 26.10 -25.90 -20.97
N GLY A 59 25.38 -25.04 -20.26
CA GLY A 59 25.41 -24.99 -18.81
C GLY A 59 24.47 -23.96 -18.21
N TYR A 60 24.59 -23.75 -16.90
CA TYR A 60 24.01 -22.57 -16.24
C TYR A 60 25.04 -21.46 -16.27
N HIS A 61 24.61 -20.27 -16.65
CA HIS A 61 25.32 -19.02 -16.52
C HIS A 61 24.31 -17.96 -16.05
N VAL A 62 24.37 -17.63 -14.76
CA VAL A 62 23.38 -16.76 -14.11
C VAL A 62 24.08 -15.63 -13.38
N GLU A 63 23.73 -14.38 -13.71
CA GLU A 63 24.01 -13.23 -12.86
C GLU A 63 22.87 -13.04 -11.85
N TYR A 64 23.18 -12.76 -10.59
CA TYR A 64 22.20 -12.53 -9.54
C TYR A 64 22.64 -11.39 -8.59
N PRO A 65 21.70 -10.72 -7.91
CA PRO A 65 22.04 -9.62 -7.02
C PRO A 65 22.56 -10.14 -5.67
N GLN A 66 23.51 -9.38 -5.11
CA GLN A 66 23.99 -9.49 -3.74
C GLN A 66 23.78 -8.14 -3.04
N LEU A 67 23.03 -8.15 -1.95
CA LEU A 67 22.75 -6.97 -1.13
C LEU A 67 23.84 -6.77 -0.06
N SER A 68 24.22 -5.51 0.12
CA SER A 68 25.11 -5.06 1.20
C SER A 68 24.62 -3.72 1.78
N GLY A 69 25.07 -3.40 2.99
CA GLY A 69 24.82 -2.13 3.66
C GLY A 69 23.63 -2.13 4.63
N LEU A 70 22.99 -3.28 4.86
CA LEU A 70 21.97 -3.39 5.90
C LEU A 70 22.62 -3.34 7.29
N GLU A 71 21.96 -2.67 8.24
CA GLU A 71 22.44 -2.60 9.63
C GLU A 71 22.38 -3.96 10.33
N ASP A 72 21.34 -4.76 10.07
CA ASP A 72 21.22 -6.12 10.59
C ASP A 72 21.88 -7.12 9.63
N GLU A 73 23.08 -7.58 10.00
CA GLU A 73 23.84 -8.56 9.22
C GLU A 73 23.14 -9.92 9.08
N GLY A 74 22.29 -10.31 10.03
CA GLY A 74 21.53 -11.56 10.00
C GLY A 74 20.38 -11.52 9.00
N VAL A 75 19.65 -10.40 8.96
CA VAL A 75 18.65 -10.13 7.93
C VAL A 75 19.33 -10.06 6.55
N GLN A 76 20.47 -9.38 6.43
CA GLN A 76 21.22 -9.31 5.19
C GLN A 76 21.65 -10.69 4.67
N ALA A 77 22.17 -11.55 5.56
CA ALA A 77 22.55 -12.91 5.20
C ALA A 77 21.34 -13.72 4.70
N THR A 78 20.20 -13.61 5.40
CA THR A 78 18.94 -14.29 5.03
C THR A 78 18.46 -13.87 3.64
N ILE A 79 18.48 -12.57 3.35
CA ILE A 79 18.12 -12.01 2.04
C ILE A 79 19.05 -12.56 0.96
N ASN A 80 20.36 -12.49 1.17
CA ASN A 80 21.34 -12.95 0.20
C ASN A 80 21.27 -14.46 -0.06
N ASP A 81 21.01 -15.26 0.97
CA ASP A 81 20.76 -16.69 0.81
C ASP A 81 19.50 -16.96 -0.03
N ALA A 82 18.43 -16.19 0.18
CA ALA A 82 17.22 -16.30 -0.62
C ALA A 82 17.43 -15.89 -2.08
N LEU A 83 18.17 -14.79 -2.33
CA LEU A 83 18.56 -14.35 -3.68
C LEU A 83 19.36 -15.44 -4.39
N ARG A 84 20.43 -15.91 -3.77
CA ARG A 84 21.27 -16.97 -4.32
C ARG A 84 20.46 -18.24 -4.58
N SER A 85 19.64 -18.67 -3.62
CA SER A 85 18.81 -19.87 -3.77
C SER A 85 17.83 -19.76 -4.93
N PHE A 86 17.17 -18.60 -5.10
CA PHE A 86 16.24 -18.35 -6.20
C PHE A 86 16.94 -18.45 -7.56
N PHE A 87 18.06 -17.74 -7.73
CA PHE A 87 18.77 -17.70 -9.01
C PHE A 87 19.49 -19.01 -9.36
N VAL A 88 20.15 -19.64 -8.38
CA VAL A 88 20.90 -20.89 -8.60
C VAL A 88 19.96 -22.09 -8.83
N SER A 89 18.76 -22.07 -8.26
CA SER A 89 17.79 -23.15 -8.50
C SER A 89 17.22 -23.13 -9.92
N GLY A 90 17.18 -21.95 -10.54
CA GLY A 90 16.55 -21.77 -11.85
C GLY A 90 15.02 -21.95 -11.82
N PRO A 91 14.36 -21.91 -12.99
CA PRO A 91 12.93 -22.13 -13.10
C PRO A 91 12.52 -23.56 -12.70
N ALA A 92 11.35 -23.68 -12.05
CA ALA A 92 10.86 -24.95 -11.54
C ALA A 92 10.56 -25.95 -12.69
N GLY A 93 11.33 -27.06 -12.76
CA GLY A 93 11.16 -28.12 -13.76
C GLY A 93 12.28 -28.22 -14.81
N ALA A 94 13.30 -27.35 -14.75
CA ALA A 94 14.36 -27.24 -15.77
C ALA A 94 15.78 -27.59 -15.28
N LYS A 95 15.93 -28.41 -14.22
CA LYS A 95 17.22 -28.61 -13.50
C LYS A 95 18.41 -29.15 -14.32
N ASP A 96 18.12 -29.76 -15.47
CA ASP A 96 19.11 -30.35 -16.39
C ASP A 96 19.19 -29.61 -17.73
N ARG A 97 18.63 -28.39 -17.81
CA ARG A 97 18.59 -27.58 -19.02
C ARG A 97 19.64 -26.47 -18.93
N SER A 98 20.17 -26.05 -20.07
CA SER A 98 21.00 -24.83 -20.12
C SER A 98 20.21 -23.65 -19.59
N LEU A 99 20.85 -22.70 -18.93
CA LEU A 99 20.21 -21.50 -18.42
C LEU A 99 21.16 -20.32 -18.59
N GLU A 100 20.73 -19.29 -19.32
CA GLU A 100 21.42 -18.01 -19.38
C GLU A 100 20.49 -16.95 -18.82
N ALA A 101 20.86 -16.30 -17.72
CA ALA A 101 19.98 -15.33 -17.07
C ALA A 101 20.75 -14.20 -16.40
N THR A 102 20.13 -13.03 -16.38
CA THR A 102 20.50 -11.91 -15.52
C THR A 102 19.32 -11.56 -14.62
N PHE A 103 19.44 -10.46 -13.88
CA PHE A 103 18.44 -9.99 -12.95
C PHE A 103 18.02 -8.55 -13.23
N GLY A 104 16.78 -8.24 -12.85
CA GLY A 104 16.37 -6.88 -12.55
C GLY A 104 15.86 -6.78 -11.12
N PHE A 105 15.77 -5.56 -10.61
CA PHE A 105 15.24 -5.31 -9.27
C PHE A 105 14.60 -3.92 -9.14
N SER A 106 13.76 -3.76 -8.13
CA SER A 106 13.28 -2.47 -7.62
C SER A 106 13.13 -2.54 -6.09
N VAL A 107 13.09 -1.38 -5.43
CA VAL A 107 12.76 -1.26 -4.01
C VAL A 107 11.38 -0.62 -3.92
N GLU A 108 10.42 -1.37 -3.38
CA GLU A 108 9.00 -1.02 -3.29
C GLU A 108 8.62 -0.97 -1.81
N GLY A 109 8.44 0.24 -1.27
CA GLY A 109 8.30 0.41 0.18
C GLY A 109 9.53 -0.14 0.92
N GLN A 110 9.33 -1.18 1.72
CA GLN A 110 10.41 -1.89 2.42
C GLN A 110 10.85 -3.20 1.76
N VAL A 111 10.38 -3.48 0.53
CA VAL A 111 10.62 -4.77 -0.15
C VAL A 111 11.58 -4.58 -1.31
N LEU A 112 12.67 -5.35 -1.34
CA LEU A 112 13.48 -5.56 -2.53
C LEU A 112 12.79 -6.58 -3.42
N VAL A 113 12.17 -6.12 -4.51
CA VAL A 113 11.58 -6.99 -5.54
C VAL A 113 12.66 -7.30 -6.56
N VAL A 114 12.96 -8.58 -6.78
CA VAL A 114 13.91 -9.04 -7.80
C VAL A 114 13.23 -9.98 -8.78
N TRP A 115 13.68 -9.98 -10.03
CA TRP A 115 13.19 -10.91 -11.03
C TRP A 115 14.32 -11.43 -11.90
N ALA A 116 14.17 -12.67 -12.35
CA ALA A 116 15.04 -13.24 -13.35
C ALA A 116 14.65 -12.75 -14.75
N SER A 117 15.64 -12.60 -15.62
CA SER A 117 15.44 -12.33 -17.03
C SER A 117 16.44 -13.16 -17.82
N GLY A 118 15.95 -14.21 -18.45
CA GLY A 118 16.82 -15.18 -19.11
C GLY A 118 16.09 -16.21 -19.93
N VAL A 119 16.85 -17.16 -20.43
CA VAL A 119 16.38 -18.25 -21.28
C VAL A 119 16.85 -19.58 -20.71
N SER A 120 15.90 -20.49 -20.54
CA SER A 120 16.11 -21.86 -20.10
C SER A 120 15.89 -22.83 -21.26
N GLY A 121 16.82 -23.74 -21.49
CA GLY A 121 16.81 -24.68 -22.60
C GLY A 121 17.70 -24.27 -23.75
N LEU A 122 17.63 -25.03 -24.83
CA LEU A 122 18.40 -24.83 -26.05
C LEU A 122 17.46 -24.92 -27.24
N ASP A 123 17.81 -24.19 -28.31
CA ASP A 123 17.17 -24.26 -29.62
C ASP A 123 15.64 -24.12 -29.53
N ASP A 124 14.88 -24.89 -30.30
CA ASP A 124 13.41 -24.83 -30.34
C ASP A 124 12.71 -25.24 -29.02
N ALA A 125 13.46 -25.74 -28.03
CA ALA A 125 12.91 -26.01 -26.70
C ALA A 125 13.09 -24.81 -25.74
N ALA A 126 13.86 -23.79 -26.10
CA ALA A 126 14.18 -22.67 -25.22
C ALA A 126 12.92 -21.89 -24.78
N THR A 127 12.87 -21.56 -23.50
CA THR A 127 11.75 -20.85 -22.85
C THR A 127 12.27 -19.68 -22.02
N ALA A 128 11.57 -18.55 -22.04
CA ALA A 128 11.91 -17.41 -21.19
C ALA A 128 11.75 -17.76 -19.69
N TRP A 129 12.59 -17.17 -18.85
CA TRP A 129 12.48 -17.20 -17.39
C TRP A 129 12.14 -15.80 -16.88
N CYS A 130 10.95 -15.66 -16.30
CA CYS A 130 10.39 -14.39 -15.82
C CYS A 130 9.77 -14.47 -14.42
N GLU A 131 10.29 -15.36 -13.58
CA GLU A 131 9.87 -15.47 -12.19
C GLU A 131 10.42 -14.30 -11.34
N SER A 132 9.76 -14.02 -10.22
CA SER A 132 10.16 -12.96 -9.30
C SER A 132 9.91 -13.34 -7.84
N ILE A 133 10.63 -12.68 -6.94
CA ILE A 133 10.42 -12.76 -5.49
C ILE A 133 10.56 -11.36 -4.88
N GLY A 134 9.92 -11.14 -3.73
CA GLY A 134 10.18 -9.98 -2.88
C GLY A 134 10.90 -10.39 -1.61
N LEU A 135 11.77 -9.52 -1.11
CA LEU A 135 12.51 -9.72 0.13
C LEU A 135 12.32 -8.49 1.02
N ASP A 136 11.72 -8.68 2.18
CA ASP A 136 11.52 -7.63 3.16
C ASP A 136 12.88 -7.21 3.74
N LEU A 137 13.27 -5.96 3.51
CA LEU A 137 14.57 -5.42 3.91
C LEU A 137 14.72 -5.29 5.44
N THR A 138 13.61 -5.32 6.19
CA THR A 138 13.60 -5.21 7.64
C THR A 138 13.62 -6.58 8.32
N THR A 139 12.86 -7.54 7.79
CA THR A 139 12.64 -8.85 8.45
C THR A 139 13.34 -10.01 7.77
N GLY A 140 13.79 -9.84 6.52
CA GLY A 140 14.32 -10.92 5.67
C GLY A 140 13.25 -11.87 5.14
N ALA A 141 11.97 -11.59 5.37
CA ALA A 141 10.87 -12.42 4.89
C ALA A 141 10.83 -12.46 3.36
N ARG A 142 10.64 -13.66 2.80
CA ARG A 142 10.45 -13.87 1.37
C ARG A 142 8.97 -13.84 1.02
N TYR A 143 8.64 -13.08 -0.01
CA TYR A 143 7.30 -12.92 -0.53
C TYR A 143 7.19 -13.38 -1.98
N THR A 144 6.05 -13.98 -2.31
CA THR A 144 5.59 -14.18 -3.70
C THR A 144 4.15 -13.71 -3.81
N ALA A 145 3.70 -13.35 -5.02
CA ALA A 145 2.34 -12.85 -5.18
C ALA A 145 1.28 -13.90 -4.73
N TYR A 146 1.44 -15.16 -5.14
CA TYR A 146 0.49 -16.23 -4.81
C TYR A 146 0.48 -16.64 -3.34
N GLU A 147 1.63 -16.67 -2.67
CA GLU A 147 1.72 -17.17 -1.30
C GLU A 147 1.57 -16.07 -0.26
N SER A 148 1.84 -14.81 -0.63
CA SER A 148 2.03 -13.74 0.35
C SER A 148 1.14 -12.51 0.12
N LEU A 149 0.65 -12.30 -1.11
CA LEU A 149 -0.12 -11.10 -1.47
C LEU A 149 -1.59 -11.42 -1.80
N PHE A 150 -1.83 -12.54 -2.48
CA PHE A 150 -3.16 -12.95 -2.89
C PHE A 150 -3.92 -13.70 -1.80
N ASN A 151 -5.23 -13.48 -1.78
CA ASN A 151 -6.18 -14.20 -0.95
C ASN A 151 -6.82 -15.38 -1.74
N SER A 152 -7.70 -16.14 -1.09
CA SER A 152 -8.33 -17.33 -1.66
C SER A 152 -9.22 -17.08 -2.89
N SER A 153 -9.66 -15.85 -3.13
CA SER A 153 -10.52 -15.47 -4.26
C SER A 153 -9.70 -15.19 -5.53
N ALA A 154 -8.38 -15.07 -5.44
CA ALA A 154 -7.52 -14.70 -6.56
C ALA A 154 -7.72 -15.57 -7.82
N PRO A 155 -7.86 -16.91 -7.75
CA PRO A 155 -8.08 -17.72 -8.95
C PRO A 155 -9.31 -17.28 -9.76
N SER A 156 -10.43 -17.01 -9.08
CA SER A 156 -11.67 -16.55 -9.74
C SER A 156 -11.59 -15.13 -10.28
N VAL A 157 -10.90 -14.23 -9.57
CA VAL A 157 -10.75 -12.83 -9.97
C VAL A 157 -9.82 -12.73 -11.19
N LEU A 158 -8.67 -13.42 -11.13
CA LEU A 158 -7.68 -13.41 -12.22
C LEU A 158 -8.22 -14.03 -13.49
N ALA A 159 -9.03 -15.09 -13.41
CA ALA A 159 -9.69 -15.67 -14.58
C ALA A 159 -10.61 -14.69 -15.32
N GLY A 160 -11.16 -13.68 -14.63
CA GLY A 160 -12.00 -12.64 -15.25
C GLY A 160 -11.23 -11.42 -15.75
N LEU A 161 -9.97 -11.23 -15.34
CA LEU A 161 -9.17 -10.04 -15.66
C LEU A 161 -8.04 -10.32 -16.66
N LEU A 162 -7.48 -11.53 -16.64
CA LEU A 162 -6.39 -11.92 -17.53
C LEU A 162 -6.92 -12.51 -18.85
N PRO A 163 -6.21 -12.33 -19.97
CA PRO A 163 -6.59 -12.92 -21.24
C PRO A 163 -6.78 -14.44 -21.18
N GLU A 164 -7.80 -14.96 -21.87
CA GLU A 164 -8.08 -16.39 -21.97
C GLU A 164 -7.29 -17.06 -23.12
N GLY A 165 -6.84 -18.30 -22.88
CA GLY A 165 -6.19 -19.16 -23.88
C GLY A 165 -4.68 -19.37 -23.62
N PRO A 166 -4.09 -20.49 -24.07
CA PRO A 166 -2.66 -20.72 -23.93
C PRO A 166 -1.84 -19.88 -24.93
N PRO A 167 -0.61 -19.45 -24.58
CA PRO A 167 0.05 -19.61 -23.27
C PRO A 167 -0.53 -18.70 -22.17
N TYR A 168 -0.41 -19.12 -20.90
CA TYR A 168 -1.06 -18.45 -19.76
C TYR A 168 -0.16 -17.43 -19.05
N TYR A 169 -0.78 -16.41 -18.47
CA TYR A 169 -0.15 -15.44 -17.58
C TYR A 169 0.08 -16.05 -16.18
N GLU A 170 1.26 -16.65 -15.96
CA GLU A 170 1.53 -17.47 -14.76
C GLU A 170 2.62 -16.91 -13.84
N SER A 171 3.39 -15.92 -14.30
CA SER A 171 4.52 -15.34 -13.57
C SER A 171 4.19 -13.93 -13.08
N PRO A 172 3.52 -13.76 -11.92
CA PRO A 172 3.24 -12.44 -11.36
C PRO A 172 4.50 -11.81 -10.73
N ARG A 173 4.64 -10.50 -10.91
CA ARG A 173 5.60 -9.64 -10.22
C ARG A 173 4.84 -8.53 -9.51
N MET A 174 4.99 -8.47 -8.19
CA MET A 174 4.35 -7.47 -7.33
C MET A 174 5.18 -6.18 -7.22
N ASP A 175 4.50 -5.06 -7.01
CA ASP A 175 5.11 -3.77 -6.65
C ASP A 175 4.20 -2.95 -5.71
N ALA A 176 4.56 -1.71 -5.40
CA ALA A 176 3.81 -0.87 -4.46
C ALA A 176 2.38 -0.52 -4.94
N GLY A 177 2.08 -0.64 -6.24
CA GLY A 177 0.81 -0.22 -6.84
C GLY A 177 -0.02 -1.32 -7.51
N GLY A 178 0.52 -2.53 -7.66
CA GLY A 178 -0.20 -3.64 -8.29
C GLY A 178 0.66 -4.85 -8.58
N VAL A 179 0.22 -5.63 -9.58
CA VAL A 179 0.91 -6.84 -10.03
C VAL A 179 0.99 -6.85 -11.55
N THR A 180 2.19 -7.06 -12.07
CA THR A 180 2.43 -7.33 -13.49
C THR A 180 2.53 -8.83 -13.71
N PHE A 181 1.67 -9.39 -14.54
CA PHE A 181 1.68 -10.79 -14.93
C PHE A 181 2.43 -10.94 -16.25
N PHE A 182 3.29 -11.96 -16.32
CA PHE A 182 4.04 -12.28 -17.53
C PHE A 182 3.55 -13.60 -18.14
N CYS A 183 3.43 -13.60 -19.47
CA CYS A 183 3.16 -14.78 -20.28
C CYS A 183 4.38 -15.05 -21.16
N SER A 184 4.89 -16.28 -21.12
CA SER A 184 6.12 -16.66 -21.83
C SER A 184 5.80 -17.44 -23.10
N TYR A 185 6.44 -17.04 -24.20
CA TYR A 185 6.37 -17.72 -25.48
C TYR A 185 7.70 -18.46 -25.72
N PRO A 186 7.66 -19.76 -26.05
CA PRO A 186 8.87 -20.51 -26.38
C PRO A 186 9.48 -20.02 -27.70
N ALA A 187 10.72 -20.43 -27.96
CA ALA A 187 11.36 -20.21 -29.26
C ALA A 187 10.58 -20.92 -30.38
N GLU A 188 10.44 -20.27 -31.54
CA GLU A 188 9.85 -20.87 -32.74
C GLU A 188 10.59 -20.46 -34.01
N LYS A 189 11.07 -21.45 -34.80
CA LYS A 189 11.53 -21.27 -36.20
C LYS A 189 12.42 -20.03 -36.43
N GLY A 190 13.44 -19.85 -35.59
CA GLY A 190 14.41 -18.76 -35.70
C GLY A 190 14.02 -17.46 -34.99
N ALA A 191 12.92 -17.44 -34.23
CA ALA A 191 12.62 -16.41 -33.26
C ALA A 191 13.05 -16.85 -31.85
N GLU A 192 13.72 -15.95 -31.13
CA GLU A 192 14.07 -16.12 -29.71
C GLU A 192 12.80 -16.17 -28.83
N PRO A 193 12.84 -16.85 -27.67
CA PRO A 193 11.74 -16.82 -26.72
C PRO A 193 11.55 -15.40 -26.18
N TYR A 194 10.31 -15.02 -25.91
CA TYR A 194 9.97 -13.68 -25.43
C TYR A 194 8.79 -13.73 -24.46
N THR A 195 8.51 -12.59 -23.81
CA THR A 195 7.38 -12.46 -22.90
C THR A 195 6.48 -11.28 -23.22
N GLU A 196 5.19 -11.46 -23.01
CA GLU A 196 4.21 -10.38 -22.94
C GLU A 196 3.83 -10.14 -21.49
N SER A 197 3.27 -8.96 -21.19
CA SER A 197 2.89 -8.62 -19.83
C SER A 197 1.60 -7.83 -19.75
N VAL A 198 0.82 -8.09 -18.70
CA VAL A 198 -0.38 -7.33 -18.33
C VAL A 198 -0.19 -6.82 -16.91
N ARG A 199 -0.32 -5.52 -16.70
CA ARG A 199 -0.30 -4.90 -15.37
C ARG A 199 -1.73 -4.71 -14.88
N LEU A 200 -2.02 -5.18 -13.68
CA LEU A 200 -3.27 -4.92 -12.96
C LEU A 200 -2.96 -4.12 -11.69
N THR A 201 -3.73 -3.06 -11.47
CA THR A 201 -3.66 -2.21 -10.26
C THR A 201 -4.29 -2.91 -9.06
N TYR A 202 -3.99 -2.45 -7.84
CA TYR A 202 -4.70 -2.94 -6.64
C TYR A 202 -6.19 -2.61 -6.64
N GLU A 203 -6.64 -1.57 -7.35
CA GLU A 203 -8.05 -1.28 -7.52
C GLU A 203 -8.75 -2.36 -8.37
N GLU A 204 -8.14 -2.74 -9.48
CA GLU A 204 -8.65 -3.85 -10.32
C GLU A 204 -8.58 -5.20 -9.58
N LEU A 205 -7.54 -5.40 -8.77
CA LEU A 205 -7.32 -6.62 -7.98
C LEU A 205 -7.98 -6.59 -6.59
N ALA A 206 -8.86 -5.64 -6.29
CA ALA A 206 -9.37 -5.41 -4.93
C ALA A 206 -9.99 -6.64 -4.25
N GLN A 207 -10.50 -7.60 -5.04
CA GLN A 207 -11.09 -8.84 -4.51
C GLN A 207 -10.07 -9.99 -4.37
N ALA A 208 -8.91 -9.89 -5.00
CA ALA A 208 -7.86 -10.91 -5.02
C ALA A 208 -6.74 -10.66 -4.00
N ILE A 209 -6.57 -9.43 -3.52
CA ILE A 209 -5.47 -9.04 -2.63
C ILE A 209 -5.86 -9.23 -1.16
N ASP A 210 -4.94 -9.73 -0.36
CA ASP A 210 -4.98 -9.63 1.09
C ASP A 210 -4.33 -8.31 1.53
N PHE A 211 -5.16 -7.29 1.72
CA PHE A 211 -4.75 -5.94 2.13
C PHE A 211 -4.29 -5.84 3.58
N ASP A 212 -4.38 -6.92 4.36
CA ASP A 212 -3.85 -6.98 5.73
C ASP A 212 -2.53 -7.78 5.81
N SER A 213 -2.15 -8.46 4.72
CA SER A 213 -0.92 -9.26 4.65
C SER A 213 0.34 -8.44 4.94
N ALA A 214 1.34 -9.10 5.54
CA ALA A 214 2.66 -8.51 5.75
C ALA A 214 3.29 -8.05 4.43
N CYS A 215 3.08 -8.80 3.34
CA CYS A 215 3.56 -8.46 2.01
C CYS A 215 2.96 -7.15 1.50
N TYR A 216 1.62 -7.02 1.50
CA TYR A 216 0.97 -5.80 1.03
C TYR A 216 1.41 -4.57 1.83
N ARG A 217 1.44 -4.70 3.17
CA ARG A 217 1.87 -3.61 4.07
C ARG A 217 3.32 -3.21 3.82
N ALA A 218 4.20 -4.18 3.59
CA ALA A 218 5.60 -3.96 3.28
C ALA A 218 5.80 -3.25 1.91
N LEU A 219 5.06 -3.68 0.88
CA LEU A 219 5.14 -3.10 -0.46
C LEU A 219 4.58 -1.67 -0.51
N SER A 220 3.45 -1.43 0.14
CA SER A 220 2.69 -0.18 0.01
C SER A 220 2.97 0.86 1.11
N GLY A 221 3.55 0.44 2.24
CA GLY A 221 3.65 1.25 3.44
C GLY A 221 2.30 1.46 4.16
N PHE A 222 1.27 0.68 3.83
CA PHE A 222 -0.06 0.84 4.42
C PHE A 222 -0.07 0.53 5.92
N GLN A 223 -0.39 1.54 6.73
CA GLN A 223 -0.49 1.43 8.19
C GLN A 223 -1.93 1.38 8.72
N GLY A 224 -2.91 1.50 7.83
CA GLY A 224 -4.33 1.49 8.16
C GLY A 224 -4.79 0.19 8.84
N VAL A 225 -5.89 0.26 9.59
CA VAL A 225 -6.56 -0.92 10.15
C VAL A 225 -7.55 -1.47 9.13
N VAL A 226 -7.47 -2.76 8.80
CA VAL A 226 -8.41 -3.43 7.89
C VAL A 226 -9.57 -4.00 8.70
N PHE A 227 -10.80 -3.81 8.21
CA PHE A 227 -12.02 -4.36 8.83
C PHE A 227 -12.72 -5.30 7.87
N GLU A 228 -13.23 -6.42 8.38
CA GLU A 228 -13.89 -7.46 7.56
C GLU A 228 -15.11 -6.94 6.80
N ASP A 229 -15.84 -5.99 7.38
CA ASP A 229 -17.04 -5.38 6.81
C ASP A 229 -16.78 -4.10 6.01
N VAL A 230 -15.50 -3.76 5.80
CA VAL A 230 -15.07 -2.67 4.91
C VAL A 230 -13.95 -3.19 4.01
N PRO A 231 -14.26 -3.96 2.96
CA PRO A 231 -13.26 -4.43 2.00
C PRO A 231 -12.67 -3.27 1.17
N PHE A 232 -11.51 -3.47 0.53
CA PHE A 232 -10.82 -2.43 -0.24
C PHE A 232 -11.69 -1.71 -1.28
N GLY A 233 -12.55 -2.46 -1.98
CA GLY A 233 -13.48 -1.88 -2.96
C GLY A 233 -14.63 -1.05 -2.36
N HIS A 234 -14.75 -1.00 -1.03
CA HIS A 234 -15.74 -0.16 -0.36
C HIS A 234 -15.28 1.30 -0.38
N TRP A 235 -16.15 2.24 -0.76
CA TRP A 235 -15.83 3.67 -0.88
C TRP A 235 -15.19 4.29 0.37
N ALA A 236 -15.54 3.76 1.55
CA ALA A 236 -15.03 4.23 2.83
C ALA A 236 -13.75 3.51 3.31
N PHE A 237 -13.19 2.57 2.55
CA PHE A 237 -12.03 1.77 2.97
C PHE A 237 -10.90 2.65 3.51
N ALA A 238 -10.38 3.55 2.68
CA ALA A 238 -9.27 4.42 3.05
C ALA A 238 -9.60 5.28 4.29
N ALA A 239 -10.82 5.85 4.34
CA ALA A 239 -11.22 6.69 5.45
C ALA A 239 -11.31 5.92 6.77
N THR A 240 -11.98 4.76 6.76
CA THR A 240 -12.15 3.94 7.97
C THR A 240 -10.82 3.39 8.47
N ALA A 241 -9.93 2.98 7.56
CA ALA A 241 -8.62 2.46 7.91
C ALA A 241 -7.74 3.54 8.58
N GLU A 242 -7.77 4.76 8.07
CA GLU A 242 -6.97 5.86 8.57
C GLU A 242 -7.48 6.39 9.91
N VAL A 243 -8.78 6.65 10.06
CA VAL A 243 -9.33 7.13 11.34
C VAL A 243 -9.17 6.11 12.46
N ALA A 244 -9.12 4.82 12.13
CA ALA A 244 -8.81 3.75 13.07
C ALA A 244 -7.33 3.69 13.42
N HIS A 245 -6.45 3.80 12.42
CA HIS A 245 -5.00 3.87 12.65
C HIS A 245 -4.61 5.05 13.55
N ARG A 246 -5.24 6.21 13.36
CA ARG A 246 -5.05 7.39 14.23
C ARG A 246 -5.72 7.29 15.60
N GLY A 247 -6.48 6.21 15.85
CA GLY A 247 -7.21 5.99 17.11
C GLY A 247 -8.43 6.89 17.30
N TRP A 248 -8.87 7.63 16.29
CA TRP A 248 -10.01 8.55 16.39
C TRP A 248 -11.32 7.79 16.48
N MET A 249 -11.54 6.85 15.56
CA MET A 249 -12.69 5.95 15.56
C MET A 249 -12.24 4.51 15.76
N GLN A 250 -13.05 3.69 16.41
CA GLN A 250 -12.70 2.30 16.72
C GLN A 250 -13.77 1.34 16.23
N GLY A 251 -13.35 0.18 15.76
CA GLY A 251 -14.23 -0.97 15.50
C GLY A 251 -14.37 -1.87 16.73
N SER A 252 -15.09 -2.97 16.57
CA SER A 252 -15.23 -4.04 17.57
C SER A 252 -15.40 -5.36 16.86
N ASP A 253 -14.78 -6.43 17.38
CA ASP A 253 -14.90 -7.79 16.84
C ASP A 253 -14.57 -7.88 15.34
N GLY A 254 -13.46 -7.25 14.91
CA GLY A 254 -13.01 -7.24 13.51
C GLY A 254 -13.82 -6.34 12.57
N LYS A 255 -14.84 -5.63 13.07
CA LYS A 255 -15.79 -4.85 12.26
C LYS A 255 -15.79 -3.36 12.59
N PHE A 256 -15.86 -2.53 11.55
CA PHE A 256 -16.02 -1.09 11.69
C PHE A 256 -17.49 -0.69 11.88
N ARG A 257 -18.43 -1.48 11.32
CA ARG A 257 -19.87 -1.22 11.24
C ARG A 257 -20.19 0.05 10.42
N PRO A 258 -19.76 0.11 9.15
CA PRO A 258 -19.78 1.34 8.34
C PRO A 258 -21.18 1.94 8.18
N GLY A 259 -22.22 1.10 8.06
CA GLY A 259 -23.61 1.54 7.88
C GLY A 259 -24.38 1.83 9.16
N SER A 260 -23.80 1.61 10.35
CA SER A 260 -24.49 1.95 11.60
C SER A 260 -24.55 3.46 11.78
N LEU A 261 -25.66 3.95 12.34
CA LEU A 261 -25.82 5.37 12.66
C LEU A 261 -24.87 5.76 13.79
N LEU A 262 -24.19 6.89 13.60
CA LEU A 262 -23.26 7.45 14.56
C LEU A 262 -24.02 8.00 15.78
N THR A 263 -23.68 7.50 16.96
CA THR A 263 -24.24 8.01 18.22
C THR A 263 -23.55 9.29 18.67
N GLY A 264 -24.21 10.07 19.55
CA GLY A 264 -23.60 11.24 20.16
C GLY A 264 -22.30 10.90 20.91
N ALA A 265 -22.25 9.79 21.63
CA ALA A 265 -21.07 9.31 22.34
C ALA A 265 -19.90 9.05 21.40
N GLU A 266 -20.15 8.38 20.27
CA GLU A 266 -19.13 8.12 19.27
C GLU A 266 -18.63 9.42 18.63
N ALA A 267 -19.52 10.33 18.24
CA ALA A 267 -19.14 11.61 17.66
C ALA A 267 -18.25 12.42 18.63
N VAL A 268 -18.69 12.55 19.88
CA VAL A 268 -18.00 13.31 20.93
C VAL A 268 -16.66 12.68 21.27
N ALA A 269 -16.61 11.36 21.47
CA ALA A 269 -15.36 10.67 21.77
C ALA A 269 -14.36 10.79 20.63
N THR A 270 -14.84 10.69 19.39
CA THR A 270 -14.01 10.85 18.19
C THR A 270 -13.42 12.25 18.12
N ALA A 271 -14.23 13.30 18.33
CA ALA A 271 -13.75 14.68 18.31
C ALA A 271 -12.71 14.96 19.42
N ALA A 272 -12.92 14.41 20.63
CA ALA A 272 -11.96 14.55 21.72
C ALA A 272 -10.61 13.90 21.42
N ARG A 273 -10.63 12.65 20.92
CA ARG A 273 -9.41 11.92 20.55
C ARG A 273 -8.67 12.55 19.39
N ALA A 274 -9.40 13.01 18.39
CA ALA A 274 -8.81 13.63 17.22
C ALA A 274 -8.19 15.01 17.53
N LEU A 275 -8.63 15.68 18.61
CA LEU A 275 -7.98 16.85 19.19
C LEU A 275 -6.91 16.51 20.25
N SER A 276 -6.63 15.23 20.49
CA SER A 276 -5.71 14.75 21.52
C SER A 276 -5.96 15.35 22.91
N LEU A 277 -7.24 15.50 23.27
CA LEU A 277 -7.62 16.09 24.56
C LEU A 277 -7.28 15.14 25.72
N PRO A 278 -6.82 15.67 26.87
CA PRO A 278 -6.65 14.87 28.08
C PRO A 278 -8.01 14.39 28.59
N ALA A 279 -8.05 13.20 29.20
CA ALA A 279 -9.25 12.66 29.82
C ALA A 279 -9.84 13.66 30.85
N GLY A 280 -11.16 13.86 30.78
CA GLY A 280 -11.88 14.78 31.66
C GLY A 280 -13.08 14.11 32.35
N VAL A 281 -13.87 14.91 33.07
CA VAL A 281 -15.06 14.46 33.79
C VAL A 281 -16.26 15.34 33.44
N MET A 282 -17.27 14.73 32.82
CA MET A 282 -18.55 15.42 32.60
C MET A 282 -19.51 15.15 33.77
N PRO A 283 -20.14 16.18 34.36
CA PRO A 283 -21.22 15.99 35.32
C PRO A 283 -22.36 15.11 34.77
N GLN A 284 -23.02 14.37 35.66
CA GLN A 284 -24.16 13.48 35.35
C GLN A 284 -23.85 12.25 34.50
N LEU A 285 -22.64 12.09 33.98
CA LEU A 285 -22.25 10.90 33.23
C LEU A 285 -21.69 9.81 34.17
N PRO A 286 -22.16 8.54 34.06
CA PRO A 286 -21.57 7.44 34.83
C PRO A 286 -20.11 7.20 34.43
N ALA A 287 -19.20 7.19 35.42
CA ALA A 287 -17.77 7.01 35.19
C ALA A 287 -17.40 5.68 34.47
N GLY A 288 -18.26 4.66 34.56
CA GLY A 288 -18.05 3.36 33.91
C GLY A 288 -18.47 3.28 32.44
N ALA A 289 -19.02 4.35 31.85
CA ALA A 289 -19.32 4.36 30.42
C ALA A 289 -18.03 4.39 29.60
N TRP A 290 -17.94 3.63 28.51
CA TRP A 290 -16.73 3.52 27.69
C TRP A 290 -16.26 4.87 27.11
N TYR A 291 -17.18 5.82 26.96
CA TYR A 291 -16.95 7.17 26.44
C TYR A 291 -16.80 8.22 27.54
N ALA A 292 -16.79 7.85 28.83
CA ALA A 292 -16.87 8.82 29.93
C ALA A 292 -15.71 9.80 29.97
N ALA A 293 -14.48 9.31 29.82
CA ALA A 293 -13.28 10.12 29.81
C ALA A 293 -13.25 11.10 28.62
N ASP A 294 -13.57 10.61 27.42
CA ASP A 294 -13.56 11.41 26.21
C ASP A 294 -14.70 12.45 26.19
N ALA A 295 -15.89 12.08 26.67
CA ALA A 295 -17.01 13.00 26.80
C ALA A 295 -16.73 14.09 27.85
N GLY A 296 -16.07 13.74 28.95
CA GLY A 296 -15.58 14.70 29.92
C GLY A 296 -14.55 15.66 29.33
N ALA A 297 -13.60 15.15 28.56
CA ALA A 297 -12.61 15.96 27.85
C ALA A 297 -13.27 16.94 26.89
N ALA A 298 -14.24 16.47 26.09
CA ALA A 298 -14.99 17.30 25.16
C ALA A 298 -15.82 18.39 25.88
N TRP A 299 -16.45 18.04 27.00
CA TRP A 299 -17.19 18.98 27.83
C TRP A 299 -16.29 20.09 28.39
N GLU A 300 -15.19 19.73 29.04
CA GLU A 300 -14.23 20.67 29.63
C GLU A 300 -13.56 21.55 28.57
N ALA A 301 -13.38 21.04 27.36
CA ALA A 301 -12.85 21.78 26.23
C ALA A 301 -13.90 22.65 25.51
N GLY A 302 -15.17 22.69 25.95
CA GLY A 302 -16.22 23.49 25.33
C GLY A 302 -16.74 22.93 23.99
N LEU A 303 -16.42 21.68 23.65
CA LEU A 303 -16.89 21.07 22.38
C LEU A 303 -18.41 20.84 22.37
N LEU A 304 -19.06 20.84 23.54
CA LEU A 304 -20.50 20.61 23.70
C LEU A 304 -21.30 21.91 23.83
N GLU A 305 -20.69 23.07 23.56
CA GLU A 305 -21.41 24.34 23.47
C GLU A 305 -22.49 24.30 22.37
N GLY A 306 -23.69 24.83 22.67
CA GLY A 306 -24.84 24.80 21.77
C GLY A 306 -25.69 23.51 21.82
N PHE A 307 -25.37 22.58 22.72
CA PHE A 307 -26.21 21.44 23.05
C PHE A 307 -26.91 21.64 24.40
N GLU A 308 -28.23 21.50 24.41
CA GLU A 308 -29.00 21.41 25.65
C GLU A 308 -28.79 20.01 26.25
N GLU A 309 -28.58 19.93 27.57
CA GLU A 309 -28.42 18.68 28.33
C GLU A 309 -27.62 17.57 27.59
N PRO A 310 -26.36 17.82 27.21
CA PRO A 310 -25.66 16.98 26.23
C PRO A 310 -25.52 15.51 26.63
N TRP A 311 -25.52 15.21 27.94
CA TRP A 311 -25.50 13.84 28.46
C TRP A 311 -26.71 12.99 28.01
N LEU A 312 -27.86 13.59 27.72
CA LEU A 312 -29.06 12.87 27.25
C LEU A 312 -28.91 12.36 25.81
N HIS A 313 -28.12 13.05 24.99
CA HIS A 313 -28.02 12.76 23.56
C HIS A 313 -26.86 11.81 23.20
N LEU A 314 -26.04 11.40 24.18
CA LEU A 314 -24.85 10.57 23.91
C LEU A 314 -25.20 9.14 23.47
N ARG A 315 -26.37 8.61 23.82
CA ARG A 315 -26.74 7.22 23.46
C ARG A 315 -27.59 7.12 22.20
N GLU A 316 -28.12 8.23 21.73
CA GLU A 316 -28.98 8.29 20.55
C GLU A 316 -28.15 8.66 19.31
N PRO A 317 -28.63 8.30 18.10
CA PRO A 317 -28.05 8.80 16.87
C PRO A 317 -27.99 10.33 16.85
N LEU A 318 -26.83 10.88 16.52
CA LEU A 318 -26.64 12.32 16.44
C LEU A 318 -26.97 12.80 15.03
N GLY A 319 -28.00 13.64 14.90
CA GLY A 319 -28.34 14.29 13.63
C GLY A 319 -27.16 15.10 13.07
N ARG A 320 -27.11 15.29 11.75
CA ARG A 320 -26.00 15.94 11.03
C ARG A 320 -25.80 17.38 11.47
N ALA A 321 -26.86 18.15 11.73
CA ALA A 321 -26.74 19.48 12.33
C ALA A 321 -26.18 19.44 13.77
N GLY A 322 -26.46 18.35 14.49
CA GLY A 322 -25.82 17.95 15.73
C GLY A 322 -24.30 17.86 15.57
N ALA A 323 -23.87 16.92 14.74
CA ALA A 323 -22.45 16.66 14.48
C ALA A 323 -21.71 17.88 13.90
N MET A 324 -22.34 18.67 13.03
CA MET A 324 -21.73 19.90 12.50
C MET A 324 -21.49 20.97 13.59
N GLN A 325 -22.32 21.04 14.63
CA GLN A 325 -22.04 21.91 15.79
C GLN A 325 -20.80 21.44 16.53
N LEU A 326 -20.70 20.14 16.82
CA LEU A 326 -19.55 19.56 17.50
C LEU A 326 -18.25 19.83 16.70
N LEU A 327 -18.29 19.60 15.39
CA LEU A 327 -17.16 19.83 14.49
C LEU A 327 -16.82 21.33 14.39
N ALA A 328 -17.81 22.21 14.31
CA ALA A 328 -17.60 23.66 14.35
C ALA A 328 -16.88 24.10 15.63
N ASN A 329 -17.30 23.59 16.80
CA ASN A 329 -16.64 23.90 18.06
C ASN A 329 -15.17 23.40 18.06
N ALA A 330 -14.91 22.22 17.49
CA ALA A 330 -13.55 21.72 17.31
C ALA A 330 -12.72 22.61 16.37
N LEU A 331 -13.31 23.11 15.27
CA LEU A 331 -12.67 24.04 14.34
C LEU A 331 -12.31 25.37 15.01
N LEU A 332 -13.22 25.93 15.80
CA LEU A 332 -12.97 27.17 16.56
C LEU A 332 -11.79 27.02 17.52
N ARG A 333 -11.68 25.88 18.21
CA ARG A 333 -10.50 25.60 19.06
C ARG A 333 -9.19 25.56 18.28
N ARG A 334 -9.22 25.20 17.00
CA ARG A 334 -8.06 25.23 16.10
C ARG A 334 -7.86 26.57 15.42
N GLY A 335 -8.61 27.61 15.82
CA GLY A 335 -8.45 28.98 15.36
C GLY A 335 -9.32 29.37 14.17
N ALA A 336 -10.23 28.49 13.71
CA ALA A 336 -11.19 28.87 12.68
C ALA A 336 -12.06 30.05 13.15
N GLN A 337 -12.52 30.86 12.20
CA GLN A 337 -13.38 32.02 12.48
C GLN A 337 -14.81 31.69 12.10
N LEU A 338 -15.80 32.18 12.84
CA LEU A 338 -17.20 31.99 12.45
C LEU A 338 -17.50 32.77 11.15
N PRO A 339 -18.26 32.19 10.20
CA PRO A 339 -18.81 32.95 9.07
C PRO A 339 -19.82 33.99 9.56
N GLY A 340 -19.92 35.11 8.85
CA GLY A 340 -20.95 36.12 9.10
C GLY A 340 -22.33 35.70 8.60
N ASP A 341 -23.40 36.38 9.01
CA ASP A 341 -24.78 35.99 8.69
C ASP A 341 -25.07 35.92 7.17
N SER A 342 -24.56 36.88 6.40
CA SER A 342 -24.73 36.91 4.94
C SER A 342 -24.00 35.76 4.25
N GLU A 343 -22.82 35.40 4.75
CA GLU A 343 -22.02 34.27 4.26
C GLU A 343 -22.71 32.94 4.61
N CYS A 344 -23.23 32.80 5.83
CA CYS A 344 -24.01 31.64 6.25
C CYS A 344 -25.20 31.42 5.31
N ALA A 345 -25.97 32.47 5.03
CA ALA A 345 -27.11 32.39 4.13
C ALA A 345 -26.71 31.97 2.71
N ALA A 346 -25.61 32.52 2.18
CA ALA A 346 -25.10 32.18 0.86
C ALA A 346 -24.63 30.72 0.76
N LEU A 347 -23.86 30.24 1.75
CA LEU A 347 -23.34 28.86 1.79
C LEU A 347 -24.47 27.84 1.90
N LEU A 348 -25.46 28.08 2.77
CA LEU A 348 -26.58 27.15 2.95
C LEU A 348 -27.56 27.17 1.78
N ALA A 349 -27.71 28.30 1.07
CA ALA A 349 -28.57 28.38 -0.12
C ALA A 349 -28.08 27.52 -1.30
N ALA A 350 -26.84 27.04 -1.27
CA ALA A 350 -26.32 26.09 -2.26
C ALA A 350 -26.96 24.70 -2.14
N PHE A 351 -27.65 24.41 -1.03
CA PHE A 351 -28.29 23.13 -0.77
C PHE A 351 -29.80 23.24 -0.84
N SER A 352 -30.44 22.25 -1.47
CA SER A 352 -31.89 22.23 -1.65
C SER A 352 -32.69 22.23 -0.34
N ASP A 353 -32.08 21.74 0.74
CA ASP A 353 -32.62 21.68 2.09
C ASP A 353 -31.89 22.61 3.09
N GLY A 354 -31.13 23.59 2.60
CA GLY A 354 -30.40 24.54 3.46
C GLY A 354 -31.31 25.29 4.44
N ALA A 355 -32.57 25.55 4.04
CA ALA A 355 -33.58 26.16 4.90
C ALA A 355 -34.04 25.25 6.06
N SER A 356 -33.88 23.93 5.93
CA SER A 356 -34.20 22.94 6.96
C SER A 356 -33.14 22.84 8.06
N VAL A 357 -31.98 23.49 7.91
CA VAL A 357 -30.98 23.57 8.98
C VAL A 357 -31.58 24.36 10.15
N PRO A 358 -31.63 23.79 11.38
CA PRO A 358 -32.13 24.49 12.55
C PRO A 358 -31.40 25.82 12.74
N GLU A 359 -32.14 26.88 13.09
CA GLU A 359 -31.60 28.24 13.17
C GLU A 359 -30.34 28.33 14.04
N ALA A 360 -30.39 27.71 15.23
CA ALA A 360 -29.27 27.65 16.18
C ALA A 360 -28.03 26.89 15.65
N ARG A 361 -28.14 26.16 14.53
CA ARG A 361 -27.07 25.34 13.93
C ARG A 361 -26.57 25.89 12.60
N ARG A 362 -27.15 26.98 12.08
CA ARG A 362 -26.81 27.52 10.75
C ARG A 362 -25.36 27.96 10.64
N THR A 363 -24.86 28.70 11.63
CA THR A 363 -23.47 29.18 11.61
C THR A 363 -22.47 28.02 11.64
N ALA A 364 -22.73 27.00 12.47
CA ALA A 364 -21.90 25.80 12.53
C ALA A 364 -21.93 24.97 11.25
N ALA A 365 -23.13 24.77 10.67
CA ALA A 365 -23.29 24.07 9.41
C ALA A 365 -22.57 24.80 8.27
N ALA A 366 -22.72 26.12 8.18
CA ALA A 366 -22.03 26.96 7.20
C ALA A 366 -20.50 26.88 7.37
N LEU A 367 -20.01 26.91 8.61
CA LEU A 367 -18.57 26.74 8.88
C LEU A 367 -18.07 25.38 8.38
N CYS A 368 -18.78 24.28 8.69
CA CYS A 368 -18.40 22.94 8.23
C CYS A 368 -18.39 22.80 6.70
N VAL A 369 -19.34 23.47 6.01
CA VAL A 369 -19.37 23.52 4.54
C VAL A 369 -18.19 24.32 4.01
N ARG A 370 -17.93 25.51 4.57
CA ARG A 370 -16.85 26.40 4.12
C ARG A 370 -15.47 25.76 4.26
N GLU A 371 -15.23 25.09 5.38
CA GLU A 371 -13.97 24.39 5.64
C GLU A 371 -13.88 23.04 4.89
N GLY A 372 -14.89 22.68 4.09
CA GLY A 372 -14.89 21.48 3.25
C GLY A 372 -15.12 20.16 4.00
N LEU A 373 -15.42 20.19 5.31
CA LEU A 373 -15.71 18.99 6.11
C LEU A 373 -16.97 18.29 5.59
N VAL A 374 -18.02 19.08 5.30
CA VAL A 374 -19.33 18.57 4.87
C VAL A 374 -19.69 19.13 3.51
N GLN A 375 -19.76 18.25 2.51
CA GLN A 375 -20.10 18.62 1.13
C GLN A 375 -21.57 18.35 0.77
N GLY A 376 -22.32 17.69 1.65
CA GLY A 376 -23.67 17.20 1.37
C GLY A 376 -23.68 15.95 0.47
N SER A 377 -24.87 15.45 0.16
CA SER A 377 -25.08 14.31 -0.73
C SER A 377 -26.28 14.56 -1.64
N GLY A 378 -26.08 14.43 -2.95
CA GLY A 378 -27.13 14.72 -3.94
C GLY A 378 -27.65 16.16 -3.90
N GLY A 379 -26.80 17.12 -3.51
CA GLY A 379 -27.18 18.54 -3.38
C GLY A 379 -27.93 18.90 -2.10
N ALA A 380 -27.98 18.02 -1.10
CA ALA A 380 -28.66 18.24 0.19
C ALA A 380 -27.72 18.01 1.39
N LEU A 381 -27.92 18.73 2.49
CA LEU A 381 -27.18 18.57 3.75
C LEU A 381 -27.78 17.51 4.67
N ARG A 382 -29.08 17.23 4.53
CA ARG A 382 -29.88 16.31 5.35
C ARG A 382 -29.73 16.58 6.86
N PRO A 383 -30.02 17.80 7.35
CA PRO A 383 -29.62 18.23 8.69
C PRO A 383 -30.19 17.40 9.86
N HIS A 384 -31.31 16.69 9.63
CA HIS A 384 -31.99 15.88 10.63
C HIS A 384 -31.59 14.39 10.60
N ASP A 385 -31.01 13.91 9.50
CA ASP A 385 -30.52 12.54 9.41
C ASP A 385 -29.26 12.40 10.24
N ALA A 386 -28.97 11.20 10.77
CA ALA A 386 -27.67 10.93 11.39
C ALA A 386 -26.64 10.54 10.33
N PHE A 387 -25.36 10.85 10.58
CA PHE A 387 -24.28 10.27 9.80
C PHE A 387 -24.23 8.75 10.03
N THR A 388 -23.91 7.99 8.98
CA THR A 388 -23.35 6.66 9.22
C THR A 388 -21.92 6.79 9.75
N ARG A 389 -21.41 5.75 10.42
CA ARG A 389 -20.03 5.72 10.89
C ARG A 389 -19.02 5.90 9.75
N ALA A 390 -19.28 5.33 8.57
CA ALA A 390 -18.43 5.51 7.39
C ALA A 390 -18.44 6.95 6.85
N GLU A 391 -19.62 7.58 6.79
CA GLU A 391 -19.72 8.99 6.37
C GLU A 391 -18.97 9.90 7.33
N PHE A 392 -19.07 9.66 8.65
CA PHE A 392 -18.36 10.45 9.63
C PHE A 392 -16.83 10.26 9.54
N ALA A 393 -16.36 9.03 9.28
CA ALA A 393 -14.94 8.78 8.98
C ALA A 393 -14.47 9.62 7.78
N GLN A 394 -15.26 9.68 6.71
CA GLN A 394 -14.94 10.50 5.54
C GLN A 394 -14.92 12.01 5.86
N VAL A 395 -15.86 12.49 6.68
CA VAL A 395 -15.90 13.89 7.13
C VAL A 395 -14.60 14.25 7.88
N LEU A 396 -14.08 13.35 8.71
CA LEU A 396 -12.81 13.56 9.40
C LEU A 396 -11.65 13.61 8.41
N MET A 397 -11.62 12.72 7.42
CA MET A 397 -10.57 12.70 6.40
C MET A 397 -10.55 13.95 5.52
N ASN A 398 -11.68 14.60 5.31
CA ASN A 398 -11.76 15.83 4.53
C ASN A 398 -11.06 17.01 5.23
N PHE A 399 -10.82 16.94 6.54
CA PHE A 399 -10.15 18.02 7.26
C PHE A 399 -8.65 17.78 7.31
N ALA A 400 -7.95 18.47 6.40
CA ALA A 400 -6.48 18.54 6.36
C ALA A 400 -5.85 18.99 7.69
N GLY A 401 -6.63 19.62 8.57
CA GLY A 401 -6.17 20.13 9.85
C GLY A 401 -6.04 19.09 10.97
N TRP A 402 -6.66 17.90 10.91
CA TRP A 402 -6.50 16.95 12.03
C TRP A 402 -5.08 16.35 12.11
N ALA A 403 -4.27 16.48 11.05
CA ALA A 403 -2.86 16.14 11.08
C ALA A 403 -2.08 17.31 11.70
N GLY A 404 -1.77 17.20 13.00
CA GLY A 404 -0.92 18.12 13.75
C GLY A 404 -0.22 17.39 14.87
#